data_AF-A0A2T5LGD4-F1
#
_entry.id   AF-A0A2T5LGD4-F1
#
_cell.length_a   1.000
_cell.length_b   1.000
_cell.length_c   1.000
_cell.angle_alpha   90.00
_cell.angle_beta   90.00
_cell.angle_gamma   90.00
#
_symmetry.space_group_name_H-M   'P 1'
#
loop_
_entity.id
_entity.type
_entity.pdbx_description
1 polymer ?
#
loop_
_entity_poly.entity_id
_entity_poly.type
_entity_poly.pdbx_seq_one_letter_code
_entity_poly.pdbx_strand_id
1 'polypeptide(L)'
;MAVRKEREDLWWMSKAWEDYLYWQEHVPANVDTVNSLIENIRRTPWTGLGKPEPLIGDLKGWWSRRITLEHRLVYRLFDMDKPAKGQARPQKITVIQVAQCRYHYTR
;
A
#
# COMPACT_ATOMS: atom_id res chain seq x y z
N MET A 1 17.15 5.09 -3.53
CA MET A 1 16.72 3.72 -3.92
C MET A 1 15.40 3.82 -4.65
N ALA A 2 15.42 3.60 -5.96
CA ALA A 2 14.26 3.75 -6.83
C ALA A 2 13.17 2.75 -6.44
N VAL A 3 11.94 3.23 -6.27
CA VAL A 3 10.74 2.40 -6.45
C VAL A 3 10.88 1.81 -7.85
N ARG A 4 11.17 0.51 -7.94
CA ARG A 4 11.39 -0.17 -9.23
C ARG A 4 10.22 0.15 -10.14
N LYS A 5 10.54 0.62 -11.36
CA LYS A 5 9.67 1.15 -12.42
C LYS A 5 8.61 0.15 -12.94
N GLU A 6 8.38 -0.98 -12.26
CA GLU A 6 7.65 -2.15 -12.78
C GLU A 6 6.71 -2.80 -11.74
N ARG A 7 6.28 -2.08 -10.69
CA ARG A 7 5.21 -2.57 -9.80
C ARG A 7 3.85 -2.24 -10.41
N GLU A 8 3.39 -3.07 -11.34
CA GLU A 8 2.06 -2.95 -11.94
C GLU A 8 0.92 -3.26 -10.96
N ASP A 9 1.25 -3.85 -9.80
CA ASP A 9 0.34 -4.29 -8.74
C ASP A 9 0.27 -3.34 -7.55
N LEU A 10 0.84 -2.13 -7.65
CA LEU A 10 0.89 -1.15 -6.56
C LEU A 10 0.45 0.24 -7.04
N TRP A 11 -0.63 0.73 -6.46
CA TRP A 11 -1.18 2.07 -6.72
C TRP A 11 -1.13 2.94 -5.47
N TRP A 12 -0.51 4.11 -5.59
CA TRP A 12 -0.50 5.12 -4.55
C TRP A 12 -1.55 6.18 -4.85
N MET A 13 -2.39 6.50 -3.86
CA MET A 13 -3.10 7.78 -3.88
C MET A 13 -2.10 8.92 -3.70
N SER A 14 -2.40 10.11 -4.23
CA SER A 14 -1.47 11.25 -4.19
C SER A 14 -0.94 11.54 -2.78
N LYS A 15 -1.84 11.58 -1.78
CA LYS A 15 -1.46 11.77 -0.37
C LYS A 15 -0.52 10.68 0.16
N ALA A 16 -0.76 9.42 -0.21
CA ALA A 16 0.10 8.31 0.20
C ALA A 16 1.48 8.38 -0.44
N TRP A 17 1.55 8.85 -1.69
CA TRP A 17 2.81 9.08 -2.39
C TRP A 17 3.62 10.19 -1.72
N GLU A 18 2.98 11.30 -1.38
CA GLU A 18 3.61 12.40 -0.63
C GLU A 18 4.13 11.93 0.75
N ASP A 19 3.35 11.11 1.46
CA ASP A 19 3.79 10.50 2.72
C ASP A 19 5.01 9.61 2.54
N TYR A 20 5.04 8.82 1.47
CA TYR A 20 6.17 7.95 1.17
C TYR A 20 7.43 8.77 0.83
N LEU A 21 7.30 9.82 0.01
CA LEU A 21 8.39 10.75 -0.29
C LEU A 21 8.91 11.45 0.97
N TYR A 22 8.01 11.88 1.86
CA TYR A 22 8.39 12.45 3.16
C TYR A 22 9.27 11.48 3.95
N TRP A 23 8.90 10.19 4.02
CA TRP A 23 9.73 9.19 4.68
C TRP A 23 11.10 9.01 4.03
N GLN A 24 11.19 9.07 2.70
CA GLN A 24 12.48 8.95 1.99
C GLN A 24 13.45 10.06 2.37
N GLU A 25 12.95 11.27 2.58
CA GLU A 25 13.78 12.42 2.94
C GLU A 25 14.09 12.49 4.45
N HIS A 26 13.15 12.11 5.31
CA HIS A 26 13.24 12.40 6.74
C HIS A 26 13.54 11.18 7.61
N VAL A 27 12.98 10.00 7.28
CA VAL A 27 13.07 8.80 8.13
C VAL A 27 13.18 7.52 7.27
N PRO A 28 14.38 7.18 6.77
CA PRO A 28 14.58 6.01 5.90
C PRO A 28 14.11 4.68 6.50
N ALA A 29 14.19 4.50 7.82
CA ALA A 29 13.69 3.29 8.50
C ALA A 29 12.17 3.07 8.30
N ASN A 30 11.40 4.15 8.16
CA ASN A 30 9.96 4.04 7.86
C ASN A 30 9.73 3.61 6.42
N VAL A 31 10.63 3.95 5.48
CA VAL A 31 10.58 3.46 4.09
C VAL A 31 10.77 1.95 4.04
N ASP A 32 11.77 1.43 4.76
CA ASP A 32 12.04 0.00 4.84
C ASP A 32 10.85 -0.77 5.45
N THR A 33 10.24 -0.19 6.48
CA THR A 33 9.03 -0.73 7.10
C THR A 33 7.86 -0.75 6.13
N VAL A 34 7.57 0.36 5.45
CA VAL A 34 6.48 0.45 4.46
C VAL A 34 6.69 -0.55 3.32
N ASN A 35 7.92 -0.67 2.80
CA ASN A 35 8.25 -1.65 1.76
C ASN A 35 8.05 -3.09 2.25
N SER A 36 8.48 -3.40 3.46
CA SER A 36 8.30 -4.72 4.08
C SER A 36 6.83 -5.08 4.26
N LEU A 37 6.00 -4.11 4.66
CA LEU A 37 4.55 -4.30 4.77
C LEU A 37 3.93 -4.55 3.40
N ILE A 38 4.30 -3.80 2.35
CA ILE A 38 3.80 -4.01 0.98
C ILE A 38 4.17 -5.40 0.47
N GLU A 39 5.42 -5.84 0.64
CA GLU A 39 5.83 -7.20 0.27
C GLU A 39 5.06 -8.28 1.05
N ASN A 40 4.76 -8.03 2.32
CA ASN A 40 3.96 -8.95 3.12
C ASN A 40 2.49 -8.97 2.68
N ILE A 41 1.90 -7.82 2.31
CA ILE A 41 0.53 -7.74 1.80
C ILE A 41 0.35 -8.61 0.56
N ARG A 42 1.34 -8.67 -0.33
CA ARG A 42 1.30 -9.54 -1.53
C ARG A 42 1.13 -11.03 -1.19
N ARG A 43 1.64 -11.47 -0.04
CA ARG A 43 1.67 -12.89 0.37
C ARG A 43 0.53 -13.24 1.30
N THR A 44 0.29 -12.38 2.28
CA THR A 44 -0.69 -12.59 3.34
C THR A 44 -1.47 -11.30 3.54
N PRO A 45 -2.45 -10.97 2.68
CA PRO A 45 -3.11 -9.67 2.69
C PRO A 45 -3.79 -9.30 4.00
N TRP A 46 -4.34 -10.27 4.73
CA TRP A 46 -5.21 -10.03 5.89
C TRP A 46 -4.59 -10.49 7.22
N THR A 47 -3.35 -10.97 7.19
CA THR A 47 -2.60 -11.47 8.35
C THR A 47 -1.12 -11.10 8.23
N GLY A 48 -0.32 -11.40 9.25
CA GLY A 48 1.13 -11.19 9.21
C GLY A 48 1.58 -9.83 9.74
N LEU A 49 2.55 -9.21 9.06
CA LEU A 49 3.30 -8.06 9.59
C LEU A 49 2.42 -6.83 9.81
N GLY A 50 2.70 -6.09 10.87
CA GLY A 50 2.03 -4.83 11.18
C GLY A 50 0.62 -4.99 11.76
N LYS A 51 0.21 -6.19 12.22
CA LYS A 51 -1.11 -6.45 12.83
C LYS A 51 -2.26 -5.90 11.97
N PRO A 52 -2.61 -6.58 10.87
CA PRO A 52 -3.63 -6.10 9.95
C PRO A 52 -5.00 -5.99 10.64
N GLU A 53 -5.64 -4.83 10.50
CA GLU A 53 -6.93 -4.54 11.11
C GLU A 53 -7.89 -3.98 10.04
N PRO A 54 -9.08 -4.55 9.83
CA PRO A 54 -10.06 -4.01 8.89
C PRO A 54 -10.61 -2.68 9.43
N LEU A 55 -10.75 -1.70 8.55
CA LEU A 55 -11.35 -0.41 8.90
C LEU A 55 -12.88 -0.46 8.77
N ILE A 56 -13.54 0.40 9.54
CA ILE A 56 -15.01 0.49 9.64
C ILE A 56 -15.51 1.86 9.14
N GLY A 57 -16.83 2.04 9.07
CA GLY A 57 -17.47 3.29 8.65
C GLY A 57 -17.16 3.63 7.18
N ASP A 58 -16.81 4.88 6.90
CA ASP A 58 -16.50 5.37 5.55
C ASP A 58 -15.29 4.69 4.91
N LEU A 59 -14.43 4.06 5.74
CA LEU A 59 -13.27 3.30 5.30
C LEU A 59 -13.55 1.78 5.27
N LYS A 60 -14.81 1.35 5.30
CA LYS A 60 -15.16 -0.07 5.13
C LYS A 60 -14.57 -0.61 3.82
N GLY A 61 -13.89 -1.76 3.91
CA GLY A 61 -13.16 -2.37 2.80
C GLY A 61 -11.69 -1.96 2.70
N TRP A 62 -11.26 -0.98 3.49
CA TRP A 62 -9.85 -0.69 3.73
C TRP A 62 -9.32 -1.45 4.93
N TRP A 63 -8.00 -1.58 4.97
CA TRP A 63 -7.23 -2.25 6.01
C TRP A 63 -6.09 -1.36 6.46
N SER A 64 -5.72 -1.49 7.73
CA SER A 64 -4.58 -0.79 8.30
C SER A 64 -3.52 -1.77 8.79
N ARG A 65 -2.24 -1.39 8.65
CA ARG A 65 -1.08 -2.06 9.28
C ARG A 65 -0.20 -1.03 9.97
N ARG A 66 0.34 -1.39 11.12
CA ARG A 66 1.25 -0.59 11.94
C ARG A 66 2.60 -0.41 11.26
N ILE A 67 2.96 0.85 11.03
CA ILE A 67 4.33 1.25 10.66
C ILE A 67 5.09 1.58 11.95
N THR A 68 4.50 2.46 12.76
CA THR A 68 4.98 2.80 14.12
C THR A 68 3.82 2.69 15.10
N LEU A 69 4.01 3.13 16.35
CA LEU A 69 2.91 3.27 17.31
C LEU A 69 1.84 4.24 16.78
N GLU A 70 2.26 5.31 16.12
CA GLU A 70 1.40 6.37 15.60
C GLU A 70 0.93 6.12 14.16
N HIS A 71 1.84 5.73 13.26
CA HIS A 71 1.56 5.72 11.84
C HIS A 71 1.05 4.37 11.35
N ARG A 72 0.15 4.42 10.36
CA ARG A 72 -0.45 3.25 9.72
C ARG A 72 -0.28 3.32 8.20
N LEU A 73 -0.02 2.17 7.61
CA LEU A 73 -0.22 1.93 6.19
C LEU A 73 -1.69 1.56 6.00
N VAL A 74 -2.43 2.39 5.26
CA VAL A 74 -3.84 2.14 4.94
C VAL A 74 -3.93 1.71 3.48
N TYR A 75 -4.50 0.52 3.24
CA TYR A 75 -4.56 -0.09 1.91
C TYR A 75 -5.86 -0.86 1.68
N ARG A 76 -6.13 -1.18 0.42
CA ARG A 76 -7.12 -2.18 0.01
C ARG A 76 -6.61 -2.98 -1.18
N LEU A 77 -7.21 -4.13 -1.41
CA LEU A 77 -6.98 -4.92 -2.62
C LEU A 77 -8.18 -4.81 -3.56
N PHE A 78 -7.91 -4.77 -4.87
CA PHE A 78 -8.95 -4.87 -5.89
C PHE A 78 -8.37 -5.50 -7.16
N ASP A 79 -9.19 -6.22 -7.91
CA ASP A 79 -8.76 -6.84 -9.16
C ASP A 79 -8.94 -5.87 -10.34
N MET A 80 -7.98 -5.91 -11.25
CA MET A 80 -8.00 -5.19 -12.53
C MET A 80 -7.68 -6.13 -13.68
N ASP A 81 -8.28 -5.88 -14.83
CA ASP A 81 -7.88 -6.52 -16.07
C ASP A 81 -6.60 -5.84 -16.60
N LYS A 82 -5.54 -6.63 -16.74
CA LYS A 82 -4.33 -6.23 -17.44
C LYS A 82 -4.50 -6.55 -18.93
N PRO A 83 -4.42 -5.55 -19.82
CA PRO A 83 -4.45 -5.78 -21.25
C PRO A 83 -3.22 -6.59 -21.64
N ALA A 84 -3.44 -7.85 -22.02
CA ALA A 84 -2.38 -8.71 -22.50
C ALA A 84 -2.04 -8.31 -23.93
N LYS A 85 -0.82 -7.79 -24.17
CA LYS A 85 -0.34 -7.56 -25.53
C LYS A 85 -0.38 -8.87 -26.31
N GLY A 86 -1.34 -9.00 -27.23
CA GLY A 86 -1.47 -10.15 -28.13
C GLY A 86 -2.10 -11.42 -27.54
N GLN A 87 -2.79 -11.37 -26.39
CA GLN A 87 -3.55 -12.53 -25.89
C GLN A 87 -5.07 -12.27 -25.97
N ALA A 88 -5.83 -13.31 -26.30
CA ALA A 88 -7.27 -13.24 -26.53
C ALA A 88 -8.13 -13.01 -25.26
N ARG A 89 -7.53 -13.10 -24.06
CA ARG A 89 -8.21 -12.86 -22.78
C ARG A 89 -7.34 -11.95 -21.90
N PRO A 90 -7.93 -10.96 -21.22
CA PRO A 90 -7.19 -10.15 -20.26
C PRO A 90 -6.72 -11.01 -19.08
N GLN A 91 -5.52 -10.70 -18.59
CA GLN A 91 -5.02 -11.31 -17.36
C GLN A 91 -5.52 -10.49 -16.17
N LYS A 92 -6.17 -11.13 -15.19
CA LYS A 92 -6.49 -10.43 -13.94
C LYS A 92 -5.24 -10.24 -13.09
N ILE A 93 -5.07 -9.03 -12.57
CA ILE A 93 -4.07 -8.69 -11.56
C ILE A 93 -4.77 -8.16 -10.31
N THR A 94 -4.28 -8.53 -9.13
CA THR A 94 -4.72 -7.94 -7.87
C THR A 94 -3.80 -6.78 -7.54
N VAL A 95 -4.39 -5.59 -7.38
CA VAL A 95 -3.67 -4.35 -7.11
C VAL A 95 -3.79 -3.98 -5.64
N ILE A 96 -2.67 -3.63 -5.02
CA ILE A 96 -2.59 -3.00 -3.71
C ILE A 96 -2.76 -1.50 -3.91
N GLN A 97 -3.89 -0.95 -3.50
CA GLN A 97 -4.07 0.50 -3.44
C GLN A 97 -3.71 1.01 -2.05
N VAL A 98 -2.79 1.97 -1.95
CA VAL A 98 -2.40 2.62 -0.70
C VAL A 98 -3.01 4.02 -0.63
N ALA A 99 -3.79 4.28 0.43
CA ALA A 99 -4.42 5.58 0.68
C ALA A 99 -3.60 6.50 1.58
N GLN A 100 -2.80 5.93 2.49
CA GLN A 100 -2.01 6.69 3.46
C GLN A 100 -0.87 5.82 4.01
N CYS A 101 0.29 6.42 4.31
CA CYS A 101 1.37 5.73 5.04
C CYS A 101 2.04 6.61 6.12
N ARG A 102 1.42 7.74 6.47
CA ARG A 102 1.81 8.59 7.60
C ARG A 102 0.54 9.16 8.23
N TYR A 103 0.53 9.31 9.55
CA TYR A 103 -0.57 9.99 10.22
C TYR A 103 -0.42 11.50 9.97
N HIS A 104 -1.51 12.17 9.67
CA HIS A 104 -1.54 13.62 9.53
C HIS A 104 -2.28 14.14 10.74
N TYR A 105 -1.59 14.88 11.61
CA TYR A 105 -2.24 15.67 12.63
C TYR A 105 -3.21 16.64 11.94
N THR A 106 -4.48 16.62 12.31
CA THR A 106 -5.39 17.72 11.99
C THR A 106 -4.78 18.99 12.59
N ARG A 107 -4.41 19.94 11.72
CA ARG A 107 -4.25 21.33 12.14
C ARG A 107 -5.63 21.94 12.40
#